data_AF-X1PVS6-F1
#
_entry.id   AF-X1PVS6-F1
#
_cell.length_a   1.000
_cell.length_b   1.000
_cell.length_c   1.000
_cell.angle_alpha   90.00
_cell.angle_beta   90.00
_cell.angle_gamma   90.00
#
_symmetry.space_group_name_H-M   'P 1'
#
loop_
_entity.id
_entity.type
_entity.pdbx_description
1 polymer ?
#
loop_
_entity_poly.entity_id
_entity_poly.type
_entity_poly.pdbx_seq_one_letter_code
_entity_poly.pdbx_strand_id
1 'polypeptide(L)' 'MVIFHAYDGYTTSLPLDYILNGDIIMAYRMNGIDLPPERGYPFQLVAESKWGYKWIRWITEIELSDDVDYKGYWESRGYS' A
#
# COMPACT_ATOMS: atom_id res chain seq x y z
N MET A 1 -5.00 -5.65 -11.02
CA MET A 1 -4.16 -5.08 -9.95
C MET A 1 -4.97 -4.92 -8.67
N VAL A 2 -4.30 -4.92 -7.51
CA VAL A 2 -4.89 -4.42 -6.25
C VAL A 2 -4.36 -3.01 -6.04
N ILE A 3 -5.24 -2.02 -6.04
CA ILE A 3 -4.93 -0.61 -5.88
C ILE A 3 -5.28 -0.21 -4.45
N PHE A 4 -4.38 0.51 -3.80
CA PHE A 4 -4.59 1.08 -2.48
C PHE A 4 -4.66 2.60 -2.59
N HIS A 5 -5.66 3.19 -1.95
CA HIS A 5 -5.85 4.62 -1.88
C HIS A 5 -5.62 5.11 -0.44
N ALA A 6 -4.94 6.24 -0.31
CA ALA A 6 -4.71 6.90 0.97
C ALA A 6 -5.53 8.18 1.10
N TYR A 7 -5.75 8.58 2.35
CA TYR A 7 -6.47 9.80 2.71
C TYR A 7 -5.92 11.08 2.06
N ASP A 8 -4.59 11.16 1.85
CA ASP A 8 -3.92 12.32 1.26
C ASP A 8 -3.90 12.31 -0.28
N GLY A 9 -4.62 11.37 -0.91
CA GLY A 9 -4.66 11.19 -2.36
C GLY A 9 -3.48 10.40 -2.92
N TYR A 10 -2.58 9.90 -2.07
CA TYR A 10 -1.54 8.97 -2.51
C TYR A 10 -2.15 7.63 -2.91
N THR A 11 -1.65 7.05 -4.01
CA THR A 11 -2.05 5.71 -4.45
C THR A 11 -0.83 4.86 -4.79
N THR A 12 -0.98 3.55 -4.60
CA THR A 12 -0.03 2.55 -5.09
C THR A 12 -0.76 1.28 -5.51
N SER A 13 -0.12 0.45 -6.32
CA SER A 13 -0.69 -0.82 -6.78
C SER A 13 0.28 -1.97 -6.61
N LEU A 14 -0.27 -3.15 -6.37
CA LEU A 14 0.46 -4.41 -6.35
C LEU A 14 -0.27 -5.47 -7.20
N PRO A 15 0.46 -6.38 -7.87
CA PRO A 15 -0.16 -7.51 -8.57
C PRO A 15 -1.01 -8.35 -7.61
N LEU A 16 -2.17 -8.81 -8.07
CA LEU A 16 -3.06 -9.64 -7.25
C LEU A 16 -2.34 -10.91 -6.77
N ASP A 17 -1.59 -11.56 -7.66
CA ASP A 17 -0.82 -12.76 -7.34
C ASP A 17 0.22 -12.52 -6.24
N TYR A 18 0.84 -11.33 -6.23
CA TYR A 18 1.77 -10.93 -5.16
C TYR A 18 1.06 -10.75 -3.82
N ILE A 19 -0.16 -10.20 -3.80
CA ILE A 19 -0.96 -10.07 -2.58
C ILE A 19 -1.41 -11.44 -2.05
N LEU A 20 -1.81 -12.34 -2.94
CA LEU A 20 -2.35 -13.65 -2.55
C LEU A 20 -1.27 -14.64 -2.09
N ASN A 21 -0.07 -14.56 -2.67
CA ASN A 21 1.02 -15.50 -2.39
C ASN A 21 2.13 -14.91 -1.51
N GLY A 22 2.11 -13.61 -1.24
CA GLY A 22 3.13 -12.92 -0.47
C GLY A 22 2.73 -12.64 0.98
N ASP A 23 3.72 -12.37 1.82
CA ASP A 23 3.51 -11.92 3.19
C ASP A 23 3.23 -10.41 3.22
N ILE A 24 1.94 -10.08 3.11
CA ILE A 24 1.45 -8.70 3.14
C ILE A 24 0.64 -8.46 4.40
N ILE A 25 0.96 -7.38 5.11
CA ILE A 25 0.29 -7.04 6.36
C ILE A 25 -0.39 -5.69 6.21
N MET A 26 -1.67 -5.64 6.56
CA MET A 26 -2.35 -4.39 6.90
C MET A 26 -2.10 -4.09 8.38
N ALA A 27 -1.04 -3.33 8.65
CA ALA A 27 -0.62 -3.04 10.00
C ALA A 27 -1.49 -1.94 10.61
N TYR A 28 -1.98 -2.18 11.83
CA TYR A 28 -2.65 -1.18 12.68
C TYR A 28 -1.83 -0.85 13.94
N ARG A 29 -0.80 -1.67 14.23
CA ARG A 29 0.12 -1.54 15.37
C ARG A 29 1.56 -1.79 14.95
N MET A 30 2.49 -1.15 15.65
CA MET A 30 3.93 -1.35 15.50
C MET A 30 4.57 -1.33 16.90
N ASN A 31 5.44 -2.30 17.19
CA ASN A 31 6.13 -2.40 18.50
C ASN A 31 5.19 -2.39 19.72
N GLY A 32 4.02 -3.03 19.58
CA GLY A 32 3.06 -3.14 20.68
C GLY A 32 2.24 -1.89 20.95
N ILE A 33 2.34 -0.83 20.15
CA ILE A 33 1.47 0.36 20.23
C ILE A 33 0.68 0.53 18.93
N ASP A 34 -0.46 1.22 19.00
CA ASP A 34 -1.17 1.67 17.79
C ASP A 34 -0.24 2.55 16.95
N LEU A 35 -0.40 2.48 15.63
CA LEU A 35 0.40 3.31 14.74
C LEU A 35 0.24 4.79 15.14
N PRO A 36 1.34 5.53 15.33
CA PRO A 36 1.26 6.98 15.41
C PRO A 36 0.65 7.57 14.13
N PRO A 37 -0.04 8.73 14.18
CA PRO A 37 -0.59 9.37 12.98
C PRO A 37 0.44 9.53 11.86
N GLU A 38 1.66 9.98 12.15
CA GLU A 38 2.74 10.13 11.18
C GLU A 38 3.24 8.80 10.58
N ARG A 39 2.88 7.67 11.18
CA ARG A 39 3.19 6.31 10.71
C ARG A 39 1.99 5.61 10.07
N GLY A 40 0.96 6.35 9.67
CA GLY A 40 -0.11 5.79 8.83
C GLY A 40 -1.35 5.29 9.56
N TYR A 41 -1.60 5.72 10.80
CA TYR A 41 -2.86 5.41 11.48
C TYR A 41 -4.10 5.74 10.61
N PRO A 42 -5.13 4.87 10.52
CA PRO A 42 -5.27 3.61 11.27
C PRO A 42 -4.56 2.42 10.61
N PHE A 43 -4.26 2.49 9.31
CA PHE A 43 -3.71 1.37 8.55
C PHE A 43 -2.55 1.78 7.63
N GLN A 44 -1.46 1.02 7.73
CA GLN A 44 -0.34 1.07 6.80
C GLN A 44 -0.12 -0.31 6.17
N LEU A 45 0.19 -0.35 4.88
CA LEU A 45 0.61 -1.57 4.20
C LEU A 45 2.08 -1.88 4.51
N VAL A 46 2.37 -3.15 4.77
CA VAL A 46 3.73 -3.68 4.88
C VAL A 46 3.90 -4.75 3.82
N ALA A 47 4.84 -4.55 2.92
CA ALA A 47 5.16 -5.44 1.81
C ALA A 47 6.67 -5.65 1.75
N GLU A 48 7.19 -6.60 2.55
CA GLU A 48 8.62 -6.72 2.88
C GLU A 48 9.54 -6.77 1.64
N SER A 49 9.10 -7.46 0.59
CA SER A 49 9.87 -7.60 -0.66
C SER A 49 9.73 -6.41 -1.64
N LYS A 50 9.11 -5.30 -1.21
CA LYS A 50 8.96 -4.07 -1.99
C LYS A 50 9.63 -2.88 -1.32
N TRP A 51 10.07 -1.93 -2.14
CA TRP A 51 10.57 -0.65 -1.68
C TRP A 51 9.53 0.11 -0.86
N GLY A 52 10.00 0.90 0.12
CA GLY A 52 9.14 1.59 1.08
C GLY A 52 8.09 2.52 0.48
N TYR A 53 8.24 2.95 -0.79
CA TYR A 53 7.19 3.73 -1.45
C TYR A 53 5.91 2.89 -1.70
N LYS A 54 6.01 1.57 -1.85
CA LYS A 54 4.84 0.67 -1.93
C LYS A 54 4.14 0.47 -0.58
N TRP A 55 4.76 0.90 0.53
CA TRP A 55 4.22 0.74 1.88
C TRP A 55 3.31 1.93 2.22
N ILE A 56 2.20 2.00 1.50
CA ILE A 56 1.20 3.08 1.60
C ILE A 56 0.73 3.24 3.05
N ARG A 57 0.63 4.49 3.49
CA ARG A 57 0.13 4.92 4.81
C ARG A 57 -1.25 5.54 4.67
N TRP A 58 -2.01 5.57 5.76
CA TRP A 58 -3.33 6.21 5.81
C TRP A 58 -4.34 5.60 4.82
N ILE A 59 -4.34 4.27 4.67
CA ILE A 59 -5.19 3.57 3.71
C ILE A 59 -6.66 3.83 4.04
N THR A 60 -7.43 4.25 3.03
CA THR A 60 -8.87 4.48 3.11
C THR A 60 -9.67 3.50 2.25
N GLU A 61 -9.07 2.96 1.18
CA GLU A 61 -9.76 2.09 0.23
C GLU A 61 -8.80 1.07 -0.40
N ILE A 62 -9.34 -0.12 -0.69
CA ILE A 62 -8.70 -1.17 -1.47
C ILE A 62 -9.61 -1.48 -2.65
N GLU A 63 -9.08 -1.39 -3.85
CA GLU A 63 -9.79 -1.59 -5.10
C GLU A 63 -9.17 -2.75 -5.87
N LEU A 64 -10.01 -3.67 -6.34
CA LEU A 64 -9.61 -4.70 -7.30
C LEU A 64 -9.93 -4.20 -8.71
N SER A 65 -8.90 -4.05 -9.52
CA SER A 65 -9.00 -3.54 -10.90
C SER A 65 -8.48 -4.57 -11.91
N ASP A 66 -9.04 -4.58 -13.11
CA ASP A 66 -8.54 -5.36 -14.25
C ASP A 66 -7.42 -4.64 -15.02
N ASP A 67 -7.18 -3.35 -14.75
CA ASP A 67 -6.08 -2.59 -15.30
C ASP A 67 -4.74 -3.12 -14.75
N VAL A 68 -3.99 -3.83 -15.60
CA VAL A 68 -2.66 -4.37 -15.29
C VAL A 68 -1.55 -3.34 -15.41
N ASP A 69 -1.82 -2.19 -16.01
CA ASP A 69 -0.84 -1.13 -16.25
C ASP A 69 -1.03 0.07 -15.30
N TYR A 70 -1.92 -0.06 -14.30
CA TYR A 70 -2.18 1.01 -13.34
C TYR A 70 -0.89 1.47 -12.66
N LYS A 71 -0.62 2.77 -12.78
CA LYS A 71 0.52 3.45 -12.15
C LYS A 71 0.05 4.33 -11.01
N GLY A 72 0.46 3.96 -9.79
CA GLY A 72 0.32 4.80 -8.62
C GLY A 72 1.15 6.08 -8.68
N TYR A 73 1.24 6.77 -7.55
CA TYR A 73 1.87 8.08 -7.47
C TYR A 73 3.35 8.06 -7.90
N TRP A 74 4.17 7.11 -7.45
CA TRP A 74 5.59 7.09 -7.80
C TRP A 74 5.85 6.40 -9.15
N GLU A 75 5.04 5.42 -9.48
CA GLU A 75 5.12 4.64 -10.72
C GLU A 75 4.78 5.52 -11.94
N SER A 76 3.83 6.44 -11.78
CA SER A 76 3.52 7.45 -12.80
C SER A 76 4.65 8.48 -12.98
N ARG A 77 5.58 8.56 -12.03
CA ARG A 77 6.78 9.41 -12.06
C ARG A 77 8.06 8.64 -12.41
N GLY A 78 7.93 7.40 -12.88
CA GLY A 78 9.06 6.62 -13.43
C GLY A 78 9.77 5.68 -12.45
N TYR A 79 9.22 5.48 -11.24
CA TYR A 79 9.70 4.44 -10.33
C TYR A 79 9.12 3.07 -10.70
N SER A 80 9.85 1.99 -10.41
CA SER A 80 9.43 0.60 -10.65
C SER A 80 9.64 -0.31 -9.45
#